data_AF-A0A8T5NGB7-F1
#
_entry.id   AF-A0A8T5NGB7-F1
#
_cell.length_a   1.000
_cell.length_b   1.000
_cell.length_c   1.000
_cell.angle_alpha   90.00
_cell.angle_beta   90.00
_cell.angle_gamma   90.00
#
_symmetry.space_group_name_H-M   'P 1'
#
loop_
_entity.id
_entity.type
_entity.pdbx_description
1 polymer ?
#
loop_
_entity_poly.entity_id
_entity_poly.type
_entity_poly.pdbx_seq_one_letter_code
_entity_poly.pdbx_strand_id
1 'polypeptide(L)' 'MEQVAVDPFATISNAKKLQGRSGYRLRVGDWRVIYEINKDEVIIIGNSA' A
#
# COMPACT_ATOMS: atom_id res chain seq x y z
N MET A 1 8.43 -3.45 -3.09
CA MET A 1 7.37 -2.66 -3.76
C MET A 1 6.82 -3.45 -4.94
N GLU A 2 7.64 -4.29 -5.60
CA GLU A 2 7.26 -5.21 -6.69
C GLU A 2 5.89 -5.86 -6.54
N GLN A 3 5.57 -6.50 -5.42
CA GLN A 3 4.32 -7.26 -5.29
C GLN A 3 3.06 -6.40 -5.44
N VAL A 4 3.06 -5.18 -4.89
CA VAL A 4 1.94 -4.23 -5.05
C VAL A 4 1.82 -3.76 -6.50
N ALA A 5 2.95 -3.63 -7.21
CA ALA A 5 2.97 -3.21 -8.61
C ALA A 5 2.50 -4.31 -9.57
N VAL A 6 2.74 -5.59 -9.22
CA VAL A 6 2.34 -6.76 -10.04
C VAL A 6 0.86 -7.08 -9.87
N ASP A 7 0.38 -7.17 -8.62
CA ASP A 7 -1.04 -7.37 -8.32
C ASP A 7 -1.37 -6.72 -6.97
N PRO A 8 -1.95 -5.51 -6.97
CA PRO A 8 -2.29 -4.81 -5.74
C PRO A 8 -3.43 -5.47 -4.96
N PHE A 9 -4.22 -6.36 -5.59
CA PHE A 9 -5.35 -7.06 -4.98
C PHE A 9 -4.95 -8.39 -4.31
N ALA A 10 -3.73 -8.87 -4.55
CA ALA A 10 -3.22 -10.08 -3.92
C ALA A 10 -3.07 -9.93 -2.40
N THR A 11 -3.06 -11.09 -1.71
CA THR A 11 -2.70 -11.13 -0.29
C THR A 11 -1.21 -10.85 -0.14
N ILE A 12 -0.87 -9.62 0.25
CA ILE A 12 0.51 -9.17 0.45
C ILE A 12 0.84 -9.24 1.96
N SER A 13 1.77 -10.11 2.33
CA SER A 13 2.07 -10.49 3.72
C SER A 13 2.47 -9.31 4.63
N ASN A 14 3.09 -8.29 4.05
CA ASN A 14 3.54 -7.06 4.70
C ASN A 14 2.59 -5.87 4.47
N ALA A 15 1.40 -6.11 3.91
CA ALA A 15 0.33 -5.12 3.78
C ALA A 15 -0.76 -5.34 4.83
N LYS A 16 -1.27 -4.26 5.42
CA LYS A 16 -2.43 -4.30 6.32
C LYS A 16 -3.43 -3.21 5.94
N LYS A 17 -4.73 -3.55 5.92
CA LYS A 17 -5.80 -2.57 5.69
C LYS A 17 -5.81 -1.51 6.80
N LEU A 18 -6.01 -0.25 6.41
CA LEU A 18 -6.12 0.84 7.37
C LEU A 18 -7.44 0.77 8.13
N GLN A 19 -7.43 1.21 9.38
CA GLN A 19 -8.64 1.37 10.18
C GLN A 19 -9.27 2.75 9.90
N GLY A 20 -10.59 2.79 9.72
CA GLY A 20 -11.34 4.05 9.60
C GLY A 20 -11.22 4.79 8.25
N ARG A 21 -10.50 4.25 7.26
CA ARG A 21 -10.41 4.82 5.89
C ARG A 21 -10.12 3.75 4.83
N SER A 22 -10.26 4.11 3.56
CA SER A 22 -9.77 3.31 2.43
C SER A 22 -8.24 3.17 2.45
N GLY A 23 -7.76 2.10 1.83
CA GLY A 23 -6.34 1.87 1.61
C GLY A 23 -5.66 0.90 2.57
N TYR A 24 -4.37 0.72 2.31
CA TYR A 24 -3.50 -0.25 2.95
C TYR A 24 -2.18 0.40 3.34
N ARG A 25 -1.54 -0.13 4.38
CA ARG A 25 -0.18 0.20 4.78
C ARG A 25 0.75 -0.97 4.44
N LEU A 26 1.71 -0.73 3.57
CA LEU A 26 2.81 -1.64 3.26
C LEU A 26 4.05 -1.30 4.10
N ARG A 27 4.73 -2.31 4.65
CA ARG A 27 6.03 -2.15 5.30
C ARG A 27 7.16 -2.59 4.36
N VAL A 28 8.08 -1.67 4.05
CA VAL A 28 9.27 -1.95 3.22
C VAL A 28 10.50 -1.52 4.01
N GLY A 29 11.19 -2.47 4.64
CA GLY A 29 12.24 -2.17 5.62
C GLY A 29 11.70 -1.28 6.75
N ASP A 30 12.29 -0.09 6.88
CA ASP A 30 11.89 0.91 7.88
C ASP A 30 10.79 1.86 7.39
N TRP A 31 10.46 1.83 6.11
CA TRP A 31 9.46 2.71 5.50
C TRP A 31 8.05 2.16 5.64
N ARG A 32 7.09 3.09 5.79
CA ARG A 32 5.66 2.82 5.73
C ARG A 32 5.08 3.53 4.52
N VAL A 33 4.54 2.75 3.60
CA VAL A 33 3.88 3.27 2.40
C VAL A 33 2.38 3.10 2.59
N ILE A 34 1.62 4.17 2.36
CA ILE A 34 0.16 4.10 2.28
C ILE A 34 -0.22 4.07 0.80
N TYR A 35 -1.06 3.11 0.42
CA TYR A 35 -1.59 3.03 -0.93
C TYR A 35 -3.09 2.76 -0.95
N GLU A 36 -3.75 3.30 -1.97
CA GLU A 36 -5.14 3.06 -2.29
C GLU A 36 -5.23 2.41 -3.67
N ILE A 37 -6.14 1.45 -3.80
CA ILE A 37 -6.39 0.75 -5.07
C ILE A 37 -7.66 1.36 -5.65
N ASN A 38 -7.52 2.28 -6.60
CA ASN A 38 -8.63 2.73 -7.41
C ASN A 38 -8.68 1.86 -8.67
N LYS A 39 -9.87 1.62 -9.22
CA LYS A 39 -10.04 0.73 -10.38
C LYS A 39 -9.19 1.12 -11.59
N ASP A 40 -8.75 2.38 -11.66
CA ASP A 40 -7.97 2.92 -12.77
C ASP A 40 -6.59 3.49 -12.36
N GLU A 41 -6.28 3.64 -11.06
CA GLU A 41 -5.01 4.25 -10.58
C GLU A 41 -4.57 3.76 -9.18
N VAL A 42 -3.24 3.67 -8.97
CA VAL A 42 -2.62 3.40 -7.66
C VAL A 42 -1.94 4.68 -7.15
N ILE A 43 -2.40 5.21 -6.01
CA ILE A 43 -1.80 6.39 -5.38
C ILE A 43 -0.84 5.94 -4.26
N ILE A 44 0.42 6.35 -4.35
CA ILE A 44 1.47 6.08 -3.35
C ILE A 44 1.75 7.37 -2.59
N ILE A 45 1.48 7.39 -1.27
CA ILE A 45 1.81 8.53 -0.42
C ILE A 45 3.00 8.14 0.46
N GLY A 46 4.14 8.79 0.23
CA GLY A 46 5.32 8.72 1.09
C GLY A 46 5.38 9.96 1.98
N ASN A 47 5.60 9.78 3.28
CA ASN A 47 5.84 10.89 4.21
C ASN A 47 7.32 10.80 4.64
N SER A 48 8.13 11.75 4.21
CA SER A 48 9.50 11.95 4.69
C SER A 48 9.43 12.77 5.99
N ALA A 49 9.87 12.18 7.09
CA ALA A 49 10.32 12.94 8.25
C ALA A 49 11.79 13.32 8.06
#